data_AF-A0A937YXA1-F1
#
_entry.id   AF-A0A937YXA1-F1
#
_cell.length_a   1.000
_cell.length_b   1.000
_cell.length_c   1.000
_cell.angle_alpha   90.00
_cell.angle_beta   90.00
_cell.angle_gamma   90.00
#
_symmetry.space_group_name_H-M   'P 1'
#
loop_
_entity.id
_entity.type
_entity.pdbx_description
1 polymer ?
#
loop_
_entity_poly.entity_id
_entity_poly.type
_entity_poly.pdbx_seq_one_letter_code
_entity_poly.pdbx_strand_id
1 'polypeptide(L)'
;MVYGLPLLACLTQGEPPMAERVPENVYRGELIAYPGPWAFDIGRAHIILVSDQELEALANPDTVLNLSLTFDKHEASLRQICEQAQAAGQRTLILAFDHFFKQYRPGQDEPRRLTPDMDEYIERIAAISRFAQGYGLGLELSLLSPLEIGPAYAAKTGESGLWMHYRKGLRDPQTGAFSVQLWRQRQWVNNKGPIGIADAGVRVFAFREQPVHGTPYRVVNPREIVEVTEGIAVEEWPNVTEGGGVRIVVSGKGGPSEGGLDRVLAVQQYRVPEMDYFSPNALPYLRELIDRHADAGVKLNGLYSDEMHIQQDWGYFGHHDHGEFAMRYVSPGLAARYGEQYGEEYRDFAKWLVYFAYGQDDFAHDLSAKQGVMHVFGASPQEIRRTALFRSRYYRLLQDGVVDLFVAAKRRAEARMGHRLESRAHATWAESPTIDKWDVPGESDHAHKYEYTSNFVWSNTVHQAAAACHDYFRWGDFLTGGGNDHPEGGWLDRDYYALALACSTGILNEVPLSYCAHWGMPGEIGHRRQMLAVA
;
A
#
# COMPACT_ATOMS: atom_id res chain seq x y z
N MET A 1 19.66 -16.59 -50.38
CA MET A 1 18.28 -16.08 -50.35
C MET A 1 17.84 -16.05 -48.90
N VAL A 2 17.86 -14.87 -48.31
CA VAL A 2 17.46 -14.62 -46.92
C VAL A 2 15.96 -14.37 -46.93
N TYR A 3 15.19 -15.24 -46.26
CA TYR A 3 13.75 -15.04 -46.07
C TYR A 3 13.54 -14.13 -44.86
N GLY A 4 13.05 -12.91 -45.12
CA GLY A 4 12.65 -11.95 -44.09
C GLY A 4 11.28 -12.32 -43.49
N LEU A 5 11.22 -12.34 -42.15
CA LEU A 5 9.98 -12.29 -41.40
C LEU A 5 9.40 -10.86 -41.45
N PRO A 6 8.08 -10.69 -41.63
CA PRO A 6 7.45 -9.39 -41.46
C PRO A 6 7.24 -9.13 -39.96
N LEU A 7 7.82 -8.04 -39.44
CA LEU A 7 7.40 -7.46 -38.16
C LEU A 7 5.96 -6.98 -38.30
N LEU A 8 5.06 -7.54 -37.50
CA LEU A 8 3.76 -6.94 -37.22
C LEU A 8 3.99 -5.64 -36.44
N ALA A 9 3.76 -4.50 -37.08
CA ALA A 9 3.67 -3.22 -36.42
C ALA A 9 2.39 -3.19 -35.58
N CYS A 10 2.50 -3.39 -34.27
CA CYS A 10 1.49 -2.91 -33.34
C CYS A 10 1.49 -1.38 -33.41
N LEU A 11 0.40 -0.82 -33.93
CA LEU A 11 0.09 0.60 -33.85
C LEU A 11 -0.04 0.97 -32.36
N THR A 12 1.03 1.49 -31.77
CA THR A 12 0.96 2.26 -30.54
C THR A 12 0.13 3.49 -30.85
N GLN A 13 -0.99 3.66 -30.16
CA GLN A 13 -1.66 4.94 -30.10
C GLN A 13 -0.63 5.94 -29.56
N GLY A 14 -0.41 7.00 -30.33
CA GLY A 14 0.70 7.92 -30.14
C GLY A 14 0.79 8.44 -28.72
N GLU A 15 2.00 8.40 -28.17
CA GLU A 15 2.36 9.26 -27.05
C GLU A 15 1.95 10.70 -27.41
N PRO A 16 1.28 11.44 -26.51
CA PRO A 16 1.16 12.87 -26.71
C PRO A 16 2.58 13.45 -26.84
N PRO A 17 2.78 14.51 -27.65
CA PRO A 17 4.06 15.17 -27.75
C PRO A 17 4.55 15.52 -26.34
N MET A 18 5.86 15.44 -26.08
CA MET A 18 6.49 15.97 -24.87
C MET A 18 5.92 17.37 -24.58
N ALA A 19 4.88 17.44 -23.74
CA ALA A 19 4.47 18.69 -23.14
C ALA A 19 5.71 19.21 -22.42
N GLU A 20 6.04 20.49 -22.59
CA GLU A 20 7.16 21.15 -21.92
C GLU A 20 7.20 20.69 -20.46
N ARG A 21 8.14 19.80 -20.12
CA ARG A 21 8.32 19.38 -18.74
C ARG A 21 8.69 20.66 -17.98
N VAL A 22 8.01 20.93 -16.88
CA VAL A 22 8.38 22.06 -16.01
C VAL A 22 9.87 21.96 -15.67
N PRO A 23 10.57 23.08 -15.49
CA PRO A 23 12.01 23.06 -15.26
C PRO A 23 12.36 22.34 -13.95
N GLU A 24 13.58 21.82 -13.85
CA GLU A 24 14.11 21.34 -12.57
C GLU A 24 14.20 22.48 -11.55
N ASN A 25 13.96 22.15 -10.28
CA ASN A 25 14.26 23.05 -9.17
C ASN A 25 15.78 23.02 -8.87
N VAL A 26 16.57 23.59 -9.77
CA VAL A 26 18.04 23.60 -9.69
C VAL A 26 18.48 24.41 -8.47
N TYR A 27 19.23 23.78 -7.57
CA TYR A 27 19.86 24.51 -6.48
C TYR A 27 20.98 25.38 -7.05
N ARG A 28 20.95 26.68 -6.78
CA ARG A 28 21.98 27.63 -7.21
C ARG A 28 22.61 28.28 -5.99
N GLY A 29 23.87 27.94 -5.72
CA GLY A 29 24.71 28.72 -4.83
C GLY A 29 25.28 29.94 -5.54
N GLU A 30 26.10 30.72 -4.85
CA GLU A 30 26.71 31.94 -5.39
C GLU A 30 27.64 31.67 -6.58
N LEU A 31 28.28 30.48 -6.63
CA LEU A 31 29.30 30.12 -7.61
C LEU A 31 28.98 28.86 -8.44
N ILE A 32 28.13 27.97 -7.93
CA ILE A 32 27.87 26.63 -8.52
C ILE A 32 26.37 26.35 -8.51
N ALA A 33 25.88 25.68 -9.56
CA ALA A 33 24.54 25.13 -9.63
C ALA A 33 24.59 23.59 -9.50
N TYR A 34 23.68 23.01 -8.74
CA TYR A 34 23.54 21.57 -8.53
C TYR A 34 22.27 21.08 -9.25
N PRO A 35 22.39 20.47 -10.45
CA PRO A 35 21.27 19.87 -11.16
C PRO A 35 20.87 18.52 -10.55
N GLY A 36 19.67 18.04 -10.89
CA GLY A 36 18.98 16.83 -10.40
C GLY A 36 19.74 15.95 -9.38
N PRO A 37 20.71 15.12 -9.80
CA PRO A 37 21.36 14.15 -8.91
C PRO A 37 22.06 14.78 -7.72
N TRP A 38 22.75 15.90 -7.93
CA TRP A 38 23.49 16.56 -6.86
C TRP A 38 22.60 17.37 -5.92
N ALA A 39 21.45 17.83 -6.43
CA ALA A 39 20.43 18.47 -5.59
C ALA A 39 19.71 17.45 -4.69
N PHE A 40 19.65 16.20 -5.13
CA PHE A 40 19.02 15.11 -4.38
C PHE A 40 19.72 14.90 -3.02
N ASP A 41 21.04 14.99 -2.95
CA ASP A 41 21.79 14.74 -1.71
C ASP A 41 21.96 15.97 -0.81
N ILE A 42 21.41 17.12 -1.20
CA ILE A 42 21.44 18.32 -0.35
C ILE A 42 20.64 18.06 0.93
N GLY A 43 21.24 18.40 2.08
CA GLY A 43 20.62 18.22 3.39
C GLY A 43 19.24 18.87 3.50
N ARG A 44 18.38 18.23 4.30
CA ARG A 44 17.02 18.68 4.60
C ARG A 44 16.81 18.68 6.11
N ALA A 45 16.01 19.64 6.58
CA ALA A 45 15.46 19.57 7.93
C ALA A 45 14.22 18.68 7.91
N HIS A 46 13.89 18.06 9.04
CA HIS A 46 12.71 17.21 9.14
C HIS A 46 11.99 17.42 10.47
N ILE A 47 10.67 17.35 10.42
CA ILE A 47 9.78 17.25 11.56
C ILE A 47 8.85 16.07 11.29
N ILE A 48 8.90 15.08 12.18
CA ILE A 48 7.97 13.95 12.16
C ILE A 48 6.98 14.13 13.29
N LEU A 49 5.71 14.24 12.92
CA LEU A 49 4.58 14.40 13.82
C LEU A 49 3.98 13.02 14.14
N VAL A 50 3.57 12.82 15.39
CA VAL A 50 2.91 11.58 15.85
C VAL A 50 1.46 11.83 16.30
N SER A 51 1.02 13.10 16.37
CA SER A 51 -0.36 13.47 16.71
C SER A 51 -0.83 14.81 16.11
N ASP A 52 -2.15 14.99 16.07
CA ASP A 52 -2.76 16.27 15.69
C ASP A 52 -2.35 17.42 16.63
N GLN A 53 -2.14 17.11 17.92
CA GLN A 53 -1.75 18.11 18.91
C GLN A 53 -0.39 18.72 18.58
N GLU A 54 0.56 17.92 18.08
CA GLU A 54 1.85 18.42 17.62
C GLU A 54 1.68 19.33 16.40
N LEU A 55 0.83 18.98 15.43
CA LEU A 55 0.54 19.83 14.27
C LEU A 55 -0.06 21.18 14.68
N GLU A 56 -1.05 21.15 15.57
CA GLU A 56 -1.71 22.35 16.10
C GLU A 56 -0.72 23.24 16.87
N ALA A 57 0.11 22.64 17.71
CA ALA A 57 1.11 23.34 18.50
C ALA A 57 2.23 23.95 17.63
N LEU A 58 2.62 23.26 16.54
CA LEU A 58 3.63 23.70 15.58
C LEU A 58 3.18 24.95 14.79
N ALA A 59 1.87 25.21 14.70
CA ALA A 59 1.35 26.45 14.11
C ALA A 59 1.78 27.70 14.88
N ASN A 60 2.15 27.56 16.17
CA ASN A 60 2.91 28.58 16.89
C ASN A 60 4.41 28.26 16.77
N PRO A 61 5.20 29.08 16.04
CA PRO A 61 6.58 28.73 15.69
C PRO A 61 7.54 28.68 16.88
N ASP A 62 7.15 29.24 18.01
CA ASP A 62 7.96 29.32 19.23
C ASP A 62 7.63 28.20 20.25
N THR A 63 6.60 27.39 19.98
CA THR A 63 6.28 26.24 20.83
C THR A 63 7.38 25.19 20.70
N VAL A 64 7.96 24.79 21.82
CA VAL A 64 8.93 23.69 21.88
C VAL A 64 8.18 22.36 21.96
N LEU A 65 8.48 21.46 21.04
CA LEU A 65 7.89 20.12 20.96
C LEU A 65 8.95 19.06 21.26
N ASN A 66 8.50 17.92 21.79
CA ASN A 66 9.32 16.71 21.83
C ASN A 66 9.31 16.08 20.42
N LEU A 67 10.45 16.12 19.73
CA LEU A 67 10.64 15.63 18.37
C LEU A 67 11.56 14.41 18.32
N SER A 68 11.63 13.65 19.42
CA SER A 68 12.51 12.48 19.54
C SER A 68 12.11 11.39 18.54
N LEU A 69 13.10 10.82 17.85
CA LEU A 69 12.95 9.66 16.95
C LEU A 69 13.71 8.43 17.48
N THR A 70 14.37 8.58 18.62
CA THR A 70 15.10 7.54 19.34
C THR A 70 14.88 7.76 20.84
N PHE A 71 15.54 6.97 21.69
CA PHE A 71 15.53 7.21 23.14
C PHE A 71 16.31 8.46 23.56
N ASP A 72 17.14 9.03 22.68
CA ASP A 72 17.79 10.30 22.92
C ASP A 72 16.80 11.45 22.72
N LYS A 73 16.59 12.22 23.78
CA LYS A 73 15.59 13.28 23.80
C LYS A 73 16.00 14.43 22.87
N HIS A 74 15.11 14.79 21.96
CA HIS A 74 15.24 15.96 21.10
C HIS A 74 14.03 16.88 21.28
N GLU A 75 14.27 18.11 21.71
CA GLU A 75 13.24 19.13 21.91
C GLU A 75 13.60 20.39 21.12
N ALA A 76 12.69 20.84 20.25
CA ALA A 76 12.91 22.02 19.43
C ALA A 76 11.57 22.67 19.02
N SER A 77 11.62 23.97 18.73
CA SER A 77 10.54 24.69 18.07
C SER A 77 10.72 24.77 16.56
N LEU A 78 9.65 25.08 15.82
CA LEU A 78 9.73 25.34 14.37
C LEU A 78 10.77 26.42 14.06
N ARG A 79 10.84 27.48 14.86
CA ARG A 79 11.84 28.55 14.70
C ARG A 79 13.26 28.01 14.77
N GLN A 80 13.58 27.25 15.81
CA GLN A 80 14.92 26.70 16.01
C GLN A 80 15.34 25.80 14.85
N ILE A 81 14.41 24.98 14.35
CA ILE A 81 14.65 24.10 13.21
C ILE A 81 14.89 24.91 11.93
N CYS A 82 14.08 25.94 11.65
CA CYS A 82 14.25 26.80 10.49
C CYS A 82 15.57 27.58 10.53
N GLU A 83 15.98 28.09 11.71
CA GLU A 83 17.25 28.79 11.90
C GLU A 83 18.45 27.88 11.67
N GLN A 84 18.41 26.65 12.20
CA GLN A 84 19.44 25.64 11.96
C GLN A 84 19.51 25.24 10.48
N ALA A 85 18.35 25.03 9.84
CA ALA A 85 18.27 24.67 8.42
C ALA A 85 18.87 25.77 7.54
N GLN A 86 18.53 27.03 7.81
CA GLN A 86 19.10 28.19 7.11
C GLN A 86 20.61 28.29 7.31
N ALA A 87 21.09 28.13 8.55
CA ALA A 87 22.52 28.15 8.86
C ALA A 87 23.29 27.00 8.16
N ALA A 88 22.64 25.85 7.96
CA ALA A 88 23.17 24.71 7.23
C ALA A 88 23.01 24.82 5.69
N GLY A 89 22.45 25.92 5.17
CA GLY A 89 22.24 26.12 3.74
C GLY A 89 21.17 25.22 3.11
N GLN A 90 20.29 24.64 3.95
CA GLN A 90 19.19 23.80 3.52
C GLN A 90 18.06 24.66 2.96
N ARG A 91 17.32 24.11 1.99
CA ARG A 91 16.18 24.79 1.35
C ARG A 91 14.83 24.13 1.61
N THR A 92 14.83 22.97 2.26
CA THR A 92 13.64 22.13 2.39
C THR A 92 13.46 21.68 3.82
N LEU A 93 12.22 21.81 4.31
CA LEU A 93 11.73 21.22 5.55
C LEU A 93 10.76 20.09 5.19
N ILE A 94 11.12 18.85 5.55
CA ILE A 94 10.20 17.71 5.50
C ILE A 94 9.25 17.82 6.69
N LEU A 95 7.95 17.71 6.43
CA LEU A 95 6.94 17.60 7.47
C LEU A 95 6.04 16.40 7.13
N ALA A 96 6.10 15.38 7.96
CA ALA A 96 5.37 14.13 7.76
C ALA A 96 4.75 13.62 9.07
N PHE A 97 3.73 12.78 8.94
CA PHE A 97 3.17 12.01 10.05
C PHE A 97 3.73 10.59 10.03
N ASP A 98 4.20 10.14 11.18
CA ASP A 98 4.57 8.75 11.39
C ASP A 98 4.34 8.32 12.84
N HIS A 99 3.29 7.51 13.03
CA HIS A 99 2.84 6.94 14.29
C HIS A 99 3.89 6.03 14.93
N PHE A 100 4.83 5.49 14.16
CA PHE A 100 5.86 4.58 14.65
C PHE A 100 6.67 5.24 15.78
N PHE A 101 7.01 6.52 15.61
CA PHE A 101 7.85 7.25 16.56
C PHE A 101 7.14 7.63 17.86
N LYS A 102 5.83 7.38 17.98
CA LYS A 102 5.09 7.54 19.24
C LYS A 102 5.71 6.73 20.38
N GLN A 103 6.37 5.62 20.08
CA GLN A 103 7.08 4.80 21.09
C GLN A 103 8.17 5.58 21.86
N TYR A 104 8.70 6.66 21.28
CA TYR A 104 9.68 7.55 21.91
C TYR A 104 9.06 8.78 22.57
N ARG A 105 7.73 8.93 22.47
CA ARG A 105 6.97 10.10 22.90
C ARG A 105 5.69 9.68 23.64
N PRO A 106 5.80 9.05 24.83
CA PRO A 106 4.63 8.53 25.55
C PRO A 106 3.63 9.64 25.90
N GLY A 107 2.34 9.28 25.92
CA GLY A 107 1.23 10.19 26.23
C GLY A 107 0.50 10.78 25.02
N GLN A 108 0.83 10.34 23.80
CA GLN A 108 0.17 10.76 22.56
C GLN A 108 -0.71 9.64 22.00
N ASP A 109 -1.80 9.33 22.70
CA ASP A 109 -2.66 8.16 22.40
C ASP A 109 -3.90 8.48 21.56
N GLU A 110 -4.15 9.76 21.29
CA GLU A 110 -5.34 10.19 20.56
C GLU A 110 -5.26 9.78 19.07
N PRO A 111 -6.34 9.20 18.51
CA PRO A 111 -6.42 8.92 17.08
C PRO A 111 -6.28 10.20 16.26
N ARG A 112 -5.54 10.10 15.15
CA ARG A 112 -5.40 11.19 14.19
C ARG A 112 -6.74 11.52 13.55
N ARG A 113 -7.08 12.80 13.46
CA ARG A 113 -8.28 13.32 12.79
C ARG A 113 -7.92 14.22 11.63
N LEU A 114 -6.80 14.95 11.69
CA LEU A 114 -6.41 15.90 10.65
C LEU A 114 -5.63 15.20 9.53
N THR A 115 -6.29 15.02 8.38
CA THR A 115 -5.69 14.47 7.16
C THR A 115 -5.40 15.56 6.13
N PRO A 116 -4.45 15.34 5.19
CA PRO A 116 -4.08 16.33 4.17
C PRO A 116 -5.24 16.86 3.33
N ASP A 117 -6.32 16.10 3.24
CA ASP A 117 -7.47 16.44 2.42
C ASP A 117 -8.53 17.34 3.10
N MET A 118 -8.33 17.67 4.38
CA MET A 118 -9.21 18.56 5.17
C MET A 118 -8.78 20.03 5.12
N ASP A 119 -9.75 20.95 5.13
CA ASP A 119 -9.47 22.39 5.08
C ASP A 119 -8.69 22.86 6.32
N GLU A 120 -9.02 22.34 7.51
CA GLU A 120 -8.33 22.67 8.76
C GLU A 120 -6.84 22.27 8.71
N TYR A 121 -6.52 21.11 8.11
CA TYR A 121 -5.13 20.69 7.94
C TYR A 121 -4.38 21.64 6.99
N ILE A 122 -5.00 22.02 5.86
CA ILE A 122 -4.42 22.94 4.89
C ILE A 122 -4.12 24.29 5.54
N GLU A 123 -5.00 24.80 6.39
CA GLU A 123 -4.77 26.05 7.12
C GLU A 123 -3.53 25.98 8.03
N ARG A 124 -3.34 24.86 8.76
CA ARG A 124 -2.16 24.66 9.62
C ARG A 124 -0.87 24.57 8.79
N ILE A 125 -0.88 23.79 7.72
CA ILE A 125 0.27 23.66 6.82
C ILE A 125 0.59 24.99 6.15
N ALA A 126 -0.40 25.77 5.74
CA ALA A 126 -0.19 27.09 5.17
C ALA A 126 0.47 28.07 6.16
N ALA A 127 0.10 28.02 7.44
CA ALA A 127 0.75 28.81 8.48
C ALA A 127 2.23 28.41 8.67
N ILE A 128 2.50 27.10 8.75
CA ILE A 128 3.87 26.56 8.86
C ILE A 128 4.70 26.93 7.62
N SER A 129 4.13 26.78 6.43
CA SER A 129 4.79 27.11 5.15
C SER A 129 5.14 28.59 5.08
N ARG A 130 4.22 29.49 5.43
CA ARG A 130 4.50 30.95 5.47
C ARG A 130 5.68 31.27 6.38
N PHE A 131 5.74 30.65 7.56
CA PHE A 131 6.82 30.88 8.50
C PHE A 131 8.16 30.35 7.96
N ALA A 132 8.18 29.10 7.48
CA ALA A 132 9.37 28.47 6.92
C ALA A 132 9.93 29.22 5.69
N GLN A 133 9.04 29.77 4.85
CA GLN A 133 9.42 30.62 3.71
C GLN A 133 10.22 31.87 4.11
N GLY A 134 9.98 32.42 5.31
CA GLY A 134 10.78 33.53 5.86
C GLY A 134 12.26 33.19 6.05
N TYR A 135 12.58 31.90 6.17
CA TYR A 135 13.94 31.38 6.27
C TYR A 135 14.48 30.84 4.93
N GLY A 136 13.73 31.01 3.83
CA GLY A 136 14.07 30.51 2.50
C GLY A 136 13.67 29.05 2.26
N LEU A 137 12.91 28.44 3.17
CA LEU A 137 12.53 27.03 3.09
C LEU A 137 11.23 26.83 2.29
N GLY A 138 11.18 25.78 1.49
CA GLY A 138 9.93 25.17 1.01
C GLY A 138 9.65 23.87 1.76
N LEU A 139 8.44 23.34 1.64
CA LEU A 139 8.03 22.11 2.32
C LEU A 139 8.18 20.89 1.43
N GLU A 140 8.50 19.76 2.04
CA GLU A 140 8.33 18.43 1.47
C GLU A 140 7.28 17.70 2.32
N LEU A 141 6.12 17.41 1.72
CA LEU A 141 4.93 16.98 2.44
C LEU A 141 4.44 15.61 1.99
N SER A 142 3.84 14.87 2.91
CA SER A 142 3.04 13.69 2.61
C SER A 142 1.63 14.05 2.12
N LEU A 143 1.61 14.81 1.03
CA LEU A 143 0.38 15.31 0.39
C LEU A 143 -0.26 14.28 -0.53
N LEU A 144 0.56 13.46 -1.18
CA LEU A 144 0.14 12.47 -2.17
C LEU A 144 0.50 11.08 -1.66
N SER A 145 -0.26 10.60 -0.68
CA SER A 145 -0.13 9.25 -0.10
C SER A 145 -1.51 8.58 0.05
N PRO A 146 -1.68 7.33 -0.40
CA PRO A 146 -2.92 6.55 -0.25
C PRO A 146 -3.44 6.46 1.18
N LEU A 147 -2.53 6.38 2.16
CA LEU A 147 -2.88 6.20 3.57
C LEU A 147 -3.36 7.47 4.26
N GLU A 148 -3.13 8.64 3.64
CA GLU A 148 -3.46 9.94 4.24
C GLU A 148 -4.69 10.59 3.63
N ILE A 149 -5.13 10.19 2.45
CA ILE A 149 -6.25 10.83 1.73
C ILE A 149 -7.46 9.91 1.74
N GLY A 150 -8.63 10.44 2.09
CA GLY A 150 -9.78 9.56 2.23
C GLY A 150 -11.01 10.14 2.90
N PRO A 151 -10.91 10.60 4.17
CA PRO A 151 -12.08 11.06 4.90
C PRO A 151 -12.81 12.22 4.22
N ALA A 152 -12.09 13.25 3.76
CA ALA A 152 -12.71 14.38 3.07
C ALA A 152 -13.10 14.02 1.63
N TYR A 153 -12.38 13.09 0.98
CA TYR A 153 -12.79 12.51 -0.29
C TYR A 153 -14.16 11.84 -0.19
N ALA A 154 -14.34 10.97 0.81
CA ALA A 154 -15.58 10.25 1.04
C ALA A 154 -16.73 11.19 1.41
N ALA A 155 -16.47 12.19 2.25
CA ALA A 155 -17.47 13.22 2.58
C ALA A 155 -17.96 13.99 1.34
N LYS A 156 -17.05 14.30 0.40
CA LYS A 156 -17.37 15.08 -0.79
C LYS A 156 -18.00 14.28 -1.91
N THR A 157 -17.54 13.04 -2.13
CA THR A 157 -17.92 12.22 -3.29
C THR A 157 -18.93 11.13 -2.95
N GLY A 158 -19.04 10.74 -1.68
CA GLY A 158 -19.76 9.54 -1.24
C GLY A 158 -19.02 8.23 -1.57
N GLU A 159 -17.82 8.32 -2.14
CA GLU A 159 -17.02 7.17 -2.60
C GLU A 159 -15.86 6.89 -1.65
N SER A 160 -15.43 5.64 -1.62
CA SER A 160 -14.33 5.17 -0.77
C SER A 160 -13.82 3.84 -1.33
N GLY A 161 -12.65 3.42 -0.88
CA GLY A 161 -12.14 2.09 -1.11
C GLY A 161 -13.11 1.04 -0.56
N LEU A 162 -13.09 -0.14 -1.17
CA LEU A 162 -13.82 -1.31 -0.69
C LEU A 162 -12.87 -2.48 -0.70
N TRP A 163 -12.88 -3.22 0.40
CA TRP A 163 -12.07 -4.40 0.56
C TRP A 163 -12.94 -5.62 0.78
N MET A 164 -12.50 -6.75 0.25
CA MET A 164 -13.21 -8.01 0.31
C MET A 164 -12.33 -9.07 0.95
N HIS A 165 -12.75 -9.55 2.11
CA HIS A 165 -12.17 -10.68 2.83
C HIS A 165 -12.98 -11.94 2.51
N TYR A 166 -12.32 -12.98 1.99
CA TYR A 166 -13.00 -14.17 1.49
C TYR A 166 -12.56 -15.47 2.17
N ARG A 167 -13.53 -16.35 2.41
CA ARG A 167 -13.32 -17.68 2.97
C ARG A 167 -14.21 -18.72 2.30
N LYS A 168 -13.61 -19.82 1.86
CA LYS A 168 -14.32 -21.00 1.34
C LYS A 168 -14.82 -21.89 2.48
N GLY A 169 -15.96 -22.54 2.28
CA GLY A 169 -16.48 -23.56 3.19
C GLY A 169 -17.37 -24.60 2.52
N LEU A 170 -17.82 -25.57 3.33
CA LEU A 170 -18.78 -26.59 2.90
C LEU A 170 -20.20 -26.03 2.85
N ARG A 171 -20.97 -26.58 1.91
CA ARG A 171 -22.41 -26.42 1.84
C ARG A 171 -23.07 -27.78 1.72
N ASP A 172 -24.12 -28.02 2.47
CA ASP A 172 -24.96 -29.19 2.28
C ASP A 172 -25.68 -29.08 0.93
N PRO A 173 -25.43 -29.99 -0.03
CA PRO A 173 -26.02 -29.91 -1.36
C PRO A 173 -27.54 -30.19 -1.37
N GLN A 174 -28.08 -30.84 -0.33
CA GLN A 174 -29.51 -31.15 -0.20
C GLN A 174 -30.26 -30.01 0.50
N THR A 175 -29.77 -29.56 1.65
CA THR A 175 -30.48 -28.57 2.48
C THR A 175 -30.06 -27.13 2.20
N GLY A 176 -28.90 -26.94 1.55
CA GLY A 176 -28.29 -25.63 1.34
C GLY A 176 -27.70 -25.01 2.60
N ALA A 177 -27.64 -25.75 3.70
CA ALA A 177 -27.05 -25.28 4.94
C ALA A 177 -25.53 -25.09 4.82
N PHE A 178 -25.02 -24.00 5.38
CA PHE A 178 -23.57 -23.76 5.48
C PHE A 178 -23.24 -22.99 6.76
N SER A 179 -21.97 -23.06 7.15
CA SER A 179 -21.39 -22.30 8.26
C SER A 179 -19.91 -22.09 7.98
N VAL A 180 -19.46 -20.83 7.93
CA VAL A 180 -18.10 -20.43 7.56
C VAL A 180 -17.57 -19.46 8.61
N GLN A 181 -16.40 -19.76 9.16
CA GLN A 181 -15.72 -18.88 10.12
C GLN A 181 -14.65 -18.05 9.43
N LEU A 182 -14.53 -16.78 9.81
CA LEU A 182 -13.46 -15.87 9.36
C LEU A 182 -13.14 -14.81 10.41
N TRP A 183 -11.98 -14.17 10.30
CA TRP A 183 -11.58 -13.04 11.14
C TRP A 183 -12.10 -11.72 10.55
N ARG A 184 -13.16 -11.16 11.15
CA ARG A 184 -13.66 -9.84 10.76
C ARG A 184 -12.72 -8.76 11.29
N GLN A 185 -12.12 -7.99 10.39
CA GLN A 185 -11.26 -6.85 10.72
C GLN A 185 -12.11 -5.67 11.23
N ARG A 186 -11.66 -5.02 12.31
CA ARG A 186 -12.32 -3.85 12.90
C ARG A 186 -11.42 -2.62 12.94
N GLN A 187 -10.12 -2.85 12.99
CA GLN A 187 -9.13 -1.81 13.03
C GLN A 187 -7.89 -2.26 12.27
N TRP A 188 -7.31 -1.32 11.53
CA TRP A 188 -5.97 -1.42 10.97
C TRP A 188 -5.05 -0.39 11.61
N VAL A 189 -3.75 -0.62 11.58
CA VAL A 189 -2.73 0.32 12.08
C VAL A 189 -1.62 0.42 11.05
N ASN A 190 -1.27 1.63 10.64
CA ASN A 190 -0.12 1.87 9.76
C ASN A 190 0.70 3.07 10.28
N ASN A 191 1.67 3.55 9.51
CA ASN A 191 2.45 4.74 9.86
C ASN A 191 1.58 5.99 10.07
N LYS A 192 0.33 6.04 9.60
CA LYS A 192 -0.60 7.16 9.84
C LYS A 192 -1.44 6.97 11.11
N GLY A 193 -1.26 5.85 11.80
CA GLY A 193 -1.90 5.50 13.06
C GLY A 193 -3.03 4.47 12.91
N PRO A 194 -3.76 4.20 14.01
CA PRO A 194 -4.89 3.30 13.97
C PRO A 194 -6.07 3.89 13.20
N ILE A 195 -6.71 3.06 12.40
CA ILE A 195 -7.83 3.37 11.51
C ILE A 195 -8.95 2.37 11.77
N GLY A 196 -10.15 2.88 12.04
CA GLY A 196 -11.36 2.05 12.14
C GLY A 196 -11.82 1.53 10.77
N ILE A 197 -12.25 0.28 10.73
CA ILE A 197 -12.74 -0.40 9.52
C ILE A 197 -14.27 -0.57 9.62
N ALA A 198 -14.99 -0.06 8.62
CA ALA A 198 -16.44 -0.11 8.62
C ALA A 198 -16.95 -1.39 7.93
N ASP A 199 -17.84 -2.12 8.59
CA ASP A 199 -18.55 -3.27 8.00
C ASP A 199 -19.41 -2.79 6.83
N ALA A 200 -19.21 -3.39 5.66
CA ALA A 200 -20.00 -3.13 4.44
C ALA A 200 -20.88 -4.33 4.04
N GLY A 201 -21.07 -5.29 4.95
CA GLY A 201 -21.92 -6.46 4.75
C GLY A 201 -21.17 -7.70 4.29
N VAL A 202 -21.92 -8.79 4.12
CA VAL A 202 -21.41 -10.08 3.68
C VAL A 202 -22.20 -10.54 2.46
N ARG A 203 -21.48 -11.03 1.44
CA ARG A 203 -22.05 -11.74 0.29
C ARG A 203 -21.63 -13.20 0.33
N VAL A 204 -22.49 -14.11 -0.10
CA VAL A 204 -22.20 -15.55 -0.10
C VAL A 204 -22.50 -16.13 -1.47
N PHE A 205 -21.59 -16.95 -2.00
CA PHE A 205 -21.72 -17.57 -3.31
C PHE A 205 -21.65 -19.08 -3.20
N ALA A 206 -22.69 -19.78 -3.61
CA ALA A 206 -22.71 -21.23 -3.72
C ALA A 206 -22.15 -21.69 -5.08
N PHE A 207 -21.37 -22.78 -5.06
CA PHE A 207 -20.80 -23.37 -6.27
C PHE A 207 -20.52 -24.86 -6.07
N ARG A 208 -20.14 -25.54 -7.15
CA ARG A 208 -19.56 -26.88 -7.14
C ARG A 208 -18.16 -26.84 -7.71
N GLU A 209 -17.35 -27.82 -7.35
CA GLU A 209 -16.00 -27.94 -7.85
C GLU A 209 -15.68 -29.36 -8.31
N GLN A 210 -14.74 -29.50 -9.25
CA GLN A 210 -14.31 -30.80 -9.77
C GLN A 210 -12.78 -30.90 -9.82
N PRO A 211 -12.17 -31.99 -9.35
CA PRO A 211 -10.72 -32.13 -9.39
C PRO A 211 -10.19 -32.22 -10.82
N VAL A 212 -9.03 -31.61 -11.08
CA VAL A 212 -8.25 -31.83 -12.28
C VAL A 212 -7.24 -32.94 -11.99
N HIS A 213 -7.31 -34.02 -12.76
CA HIS A 213 -6.47 -35.21 -12.51
C HIS A 213 -4.97 -34.86 -12.57
N GLY A 214 -4.22 -35.30 -11.55
CA GLY A 214 -2.77 -35.13 -11.49
C GLY A 214 -2.27 -33.73 -11.11
N THR A 215 -3.15 -32.81 -10.69
CA THR A 215 -2.78 -31.45 -10.30
C THR A 215 -3.47 -31.03 -8.99
N PRO A 216 -3.02 -29.96 -8.31
CA PRO A 216 -3.73 -29.39 -7.16
C PRO A 216 -4.94 -28.53 -7.57
N TYR A 217 -5.37 -28.55 -8.84
CA TYR A 217 -6.41 -27.67 -9.35
C TYR A 217 -7.81 -28.26 -9.17
N ARG A 218 -8.76 -27.40 -8.83
CA ARG A 218 -10.19 -27.68 -8.85
C ARG A 218 -10.90 -26.73 -9.81
N VAL A 219 -11.67 -27.29 -10.73
CA VAL A 219 -12.49 -26.52 -11.65
C VAL A 219 -13.68 -25.94 -10.89
N VAL A 220 -13.89 -24.63 -10.99
CA VAL A 220 -15.13 -23.96 -10.65
C VAL A 220 -15.57 -23.22 -11.89
N ASN A 221 -16.70 -23.61 -12.48
CA ASN A 221 -17.23 -22.97 -13.67
C ASN A 221 -17.83 -21.60 -13.28
N PRO A 222 -17.34 -20.47 -13.80
CA PRO A 222 -17.84 -19.14 -13.41
C PRO A 222 -19.34 -18.94 -13.64
N ARG A 223 -19.92 -19.67 -14.61
CA ARG A 223 -21.35 -19.59 -14.96
C ARG A 223 -22.27 -20.32 -13.98
N GLU A 224 -21.69 -21.17 -13.13
CA GLU A 224 -22.43 -22.00 -12.16
C GLU A 224 -22.30 -21.48 -10.72
N ILE A 225 -21.61 -20.35 -10.54
CA ILE A 225 -21.54 -19.67 -9.25
C ILE A 225 -22.83 -18.87 -9.04
N VAL A 226 -23.55 -19.16 -7.96
CA VAL A 226 -24.84 -18.57 -7.64
C VAL A 226 -24.75 -17.80 -6.33
N GLU A 227 -25.17 -16.54 -6.31
CA GLU A 227 -25.26 -15.77 -5.07
C GLU A 227 -26.42 -16.27 -4.21
N VAL A 228 -26.15 -16.45 -2.92
CA VAL A 228 -27.16 -16.68 -1.89
C VAL A 228 -27.61 -15.33 -1.39
N THR A 229 -28.88 -14.98 -1.63
CA THR A 229 -29.42 -13.64 -1.31
C THR A 229 -30.29 -13.60 -0.06
N GLU A 230 -30.68 -14.77 0.48
CA GLU A 230 -31.62 -14.89 1.59
C GLU A 230 -31.11 -15.88 2.64
N GLY A 231 -31.55 -15.67 3.88
CA GLY A 231 -31.26 -16.60 4.99
C GLY A 231 -29.81 -16.59 5.46
N ILE A 232 -29.03 -15.55 5.13
CA ILE A 232 -27.67 -15.34 5.65
C ILE A 232 -27.75 -14.69 7.03
N ALA A 233 -27.05 -15.26 7.99
CA ALA A 233 -26.86 -14.72 9.33
C ALA A 233 -25.35 -14.58 9.61
N VAL A 234 -24.98 -13.49 10.27
CA VAL A 234 -23.63 -13.29 10.80
C VAL A 234 -23.71 -13.27 12.32
N GLU A 235 -23.07 -14.24 12.94
CA GLU A 235 -22.88 -14.29 14.38
C GLU A 235 -21.47 -13.82 14.71
N GLU A 236 -21.35 -12.88 15.65
CA GLU A 236 -20.06 -12.43 16.16
C GLU A 236 -19.74 -13.13 17.49
N TRP A 237 -18.49 -13.52 17.67
CA TRP A 237 -17.98 -14.02 18.94
C TRP A 237 -17.16 -12.91 19.62
N PRO A 238 -17.80 -12.01 20.39
CA PRO A 238 -17.16 -10.76 20.85
C PRO A 238 -15.98 -10.97 21.80
N ASN A 239 -15.90 -12.15 22.43
CA ASN A 239 -14.81 -12.53 23.34
C ASN A 239 -13.68 -13.30 22.63
N VAL A 240 -13.79 -13.55 21.32
CA VAL A 240 -12.77 -14.21 20.51
C VAL A 240 -12.18 -13.16 19.58
N THR A 241 -11.20 -12.44 20.12
CA THR A 241 -10.48 -11.35 19.45
C THR A 241 -9.01 -11.71 19.29
N GLU A 242 -8.43 -11.35 18.16
CA GLU A 242 -6.99 -11.46 17.90
C GLU A 242 -6.58 -10.25 17.07
N GLY A 243 -5.53 -9.54 17.51
CA GLY A 243 -5.19 -8.22 16.96
C GLY A 243 -6.39 -7.27 16.88
N GLY A 244 -6.51 -6.54 15.77
CA GLY A 244 -7.65 -5.66 15.46
C GLY A 244 -8.91 -6.37 14.94
N GLY A 245 -9.02 -7.70 15.09
CA GLY A 245 -10.10 -8.51 14.54
C GLY A 245 -10.96 -9.25 15.56
N VAL A 246 -12.15 -9.69 15.13
CA VAL A 246 -13.07 -10.53 15.90
C VAL A 246 -13.49 -11.75 15.08
N ARG A 247 -13.65 -12.90 15.73
CA ARG A 247 -14.16 -14.09 15.04
C ARG A 247 -15.65 -13.92 14.74
N ILE A 248 -16.03 -14.24 13.50
CA ILE A 248 -17.44 -14.32 13.10
C ILE A 248 -17.75 -15.69 12.49
N VAL A 249 -19.03 -16.05 12.52
CA VAL A 249 -19.62 -17.17 11.80
C VAL A 249 -20.63 -16.62 10.80
N VAL A 250 -20.36 -16.80 9.51
CA VAL A 250 -21.32 -16.56 8.44
C VAL A 250 -22.03 -17.89 8.17
N SER A 251 -23.32 -17.94 8.47
CA SER A 251 -24.14 -19.13 8.30
C SER A 251 -25.39 -18.82 7.50
N GLY A 252 -26.03 -19.86 7.00
CA GLY A 252 -27.32 -19.68 6.36
C GLY A 252 -27.96 -20.97 5.90
N LYS A 253 -29.22 -20.83 5.49
CA LYS A 253 -30.04 -21.87 4.88
C LYS A 253 -30.85 -21.22 3.76
N GLY A 254 -30.36 -21.22 2.52
CA GLY A 254 -31.06 -20.58 1.40
C GLY A 254 -30.26 -20.49 0.10
N GLY A 255 -30.96 -20.40 -1.05
CA GLY A 255 -30.43 -20.37 -2.43
C GLY A 255 -30.63 -21.70 -3.21
N PRO A 256 -30.73 -21.70 -4.55
CA PRO A 256 -31.12 -22.87 -5.36
C PRO A 256 -30.37 -24.15 -4.96
N SER A 257 -31.11 -25.20 -4.59
CA SER A 257 -30.61 -26.57 -4.41
C SER A 257 -30.58 -27.34 -5.74
N GLU A 258 -31.15 -26.76 -6.80
CA GLU A 258 -31.11 -27.29 -8.16
C GLU A 258 -29.67 -27.25 -8.70
N GLY A 259 -28.92 -28.32 -8.50
CA GLY A 259 -27.59 -28.49 -9.10
C GLY A 259 -26.52 -29.15 -8.22
N GLY A 260 -26.83 -29.48 -6.95
CA GLY A 260 -25.87 -30.15 -6.06
C GLY A 260 -24.66 -29.28 -5.69
N LEU A 261 -24.86 -27.97 -5.52
CA LEU A 261 -23.81 -27.02 -5.10
C LEU A 261 -23.38 -27.33 -3.65
N ASP A 262 -22.14 -27.78 -3.50
CA ASP A 262 -21.61 -28.38 -2.27
C ASP A 262 -20.52 -27.53 -1.60
N ARG A 263 -20.27 -26.32 -2.12
CA ARG A 263 -19.36 -25.33 -1.56
C ARG A 263 -20.00 -23.96 -1.46
N VAL A 264 -19.45 -23.14 -0.58
CA VAL A 264 -19.72 -21.69 -0.48
C VAL A 264 -18.42 -20.90 -0.42
N LEU A 265 -18.49 -19.67 -0.94
CA LEU A 265 -17.53 -18.61 -0.68
C LEU A 265 -18.26 -17.53 0.12
N ALA A 266 -17.85 -17.30 1.36
CA ALA A 266 -18.28 -16.12 2.13
C ALA A 266 -17.32 -14.96 1.84
N VAL A 267 -17.86 -13.78 1.54
CA VAL A 267 -17.11 -12.57 1.25
C VAL A 267 -17.59 -11.46 2.18
N GLN A 268 -16.80 -11.17 3.21
CA GLN A 268 -16.97 -10.01 4.08
C GLN A 268 -16.42 -8.76 3.40
N GLN A 269 -17.23 -7.71 3.34
CA GLN A 269 -16.87 -6.45 2.71
C GLN A 269 -16.56 -5.40 3.77
N TYR A 270 -15.55 -4.57 3.52
CA TYR A 270 -15.18 -3.47 4.38
C TYR A 270 -15.13 -2.18 3.58
N ARG A 271 -15.74 -1.13 4.13
CA ARG A 271 -15.48 0.23 3.69
C ARG A 271 -14.29 0.76 4.46
N VAL A 272 -13.26 1.17 3.73
CA VAL A 272 -11.99 1.67 4.27
C VAL A 272 -11.92 3.18 4.06
N PRO A 273 -11.12 3.93 4.85
CA PRO A 273 -11.04 5.37 4.66
C PRO A 273 -10.36 5.76 3.35
N GLU A 274 -9.52 4.89 2.77
CA GLU A 274 -8.87 5.08 1.47
C GLU A 274 -9.86 5.57 0.38
N MET A 275 -9.37 6.30 -0.62
CA MET A 275 -10.16 6.68 -1.78
C MET A 275 -10.58 5.46 -2.62
N ASP A 276 -11.59 5.63 -3.48
CA ASP A 276 -11.72 4.78 -4.66
C ASP A 276 -10.73 5.24 -5.73
N TYR A 277 -9.52 4.65 -5.78
CA TYR A 277 -8.44 5.08 -6.68
C TYR A 277 -8.77 4.96 -8.17
N PHE A 278 -9.80 4.17 -8.50
CA PHE A 278 -10.19 3.87 -9.87
C PHE A 278 -11.44 4.65 -10.32
N SER A 279 -12.03 5.42 -9.38
CA SER A 279 -13.15 6.30 -9.65
C SER A 279 -12.77 7.39 -10.66
N PRO A 280 -13.69 7.79 -11.56
CA PRO A 280 -13.50 8.98 -12.39
C PRO A 280 -13.33 10.27 -11.56
N ASN A 281 -13.75 10.29 -10.28
CA ASN A 281 -13.62 11.43 -9.38
C ASN A 281 -12.26 11.51 -8.66
N ALA A 282 -11.46 10.43 -8.66
CA ALA A 282 -10.19 10.38 -7.92
C ALA A 282 -9.17 11.43 -8.40
N LEU A 283 -8.87 11.45 -9.70
CA LEU A 283 -7.89 12.41 -10.25
C LEU A 283 -8.39 13.87 -10.16
N PRO A 284 -9.65 14.21 -10.52
CA PRO A 284 -10.17 15.55 -10.28
C PRO A 284 -10.03 16.00 -8.83
N TYR A 285 -10.32 15.12 -7.87
CA TYR A 285 -10.19 15.43 -6.45
C TYR A 285 -8.75 15.72 -6.05
N LEU A 286 -7.79 14.86 -6.43
CA LEU A 286 -6.38 15.09 -6.12
C LEU A 286 -5.85 16.39 -6.73
N ARG A 287 -6.28 16.74 -7.95
CA ARG A 287 -5.89 18.01 -8.58
C ARG A 287 -6.42 19.21 -7.80
N GLU A 288 -7.68 19.16 -7.37
CA GLU A 288 -8.27 20.21 -6.54
C GLU A 288 -7.59 20.29 -5.16
N LEU A 289 -7.25 19.16 -4.54
CA LEU A 289 -6.50 19.11 -3.29
C LEU A 289 -5.16 19.83 -3.40
N ILE A 290 -4.40 19.54 -4.46
CA ILE A 290 -3.14 20.22 -4.77
C ILE A 290 -3.39 21.72 -4.97
N ASP A 291 -4.45 22.07 -5.69
CA ASP A 291 -4.79 23.45 -5.97
C ASP A 291 -5.09 24.22 -4.68
N ARG A 292 -5.86 23.65 -3.75
CA ARG A 292 -6.14 24.24 -2.44
C ARG A 292 -4.86 24.52 -1.63
N HIS A 293 -3.90 23.60 -1.63
CA HIS A 293 -2.62 23.82 -0.95
C HIS A 293 -1.84 24.98 -1.58
N ALA A 294 -1.73 24.98 -2.90
CA ALA A 294 -1.04 26.04 -3.62
C ALA A 294 -1.72 27.40 -3.45
N ASP A 295 -3.05 27.45 -3.49
CA ASP A 295 -3.86 28.67 -3.29
C ASP A 295 -3.77 29.20 -1.85
N ALA A 296 -3.59 28.31 -0.86
CA ALA A 296 -3.31 28.70 0.53
C ALA A 296 -1.88 29.26 0.73
N GLY A 297 -1.04 29.26 -0.31
CA GLY A 297 0.33 29.76 -0.29
C GLY A 297 1.36 28.74 0.20
N VAL A 298 1.02 27.44 0.20
CA VAL A 298 1.97 26.38 0.53
C VAL A 298 3.00 26.24 -0.58
N LYS A 299 4.27 26.51 -0.24
CA LYS A 299 5.40 26.32 -1.16
C LYS A 299 5.95 24.91 -1.02
N LEU A 300 5.83 24.10 -2.08
CA LEU A 300 6.38 22.73 -2.11
C LEU A 300 7.72 22.70 -2.84
N ASN A 301 8.72 22.09 -2.22
CA ASN A 301 9.98 21.71 -2.86
C ASN A 301 10.04 20.22 -3.21
N GLY A 302 9.19 19.40 -2.60
CA GLY A 302 9.10 17.96 -2.84
C GLY A 302 7.84 17.34 -2.22
N LEU A 303 7.74 16.03 -2.35
CA LEU A 303 6.73 15.17 -1.74
C LEU A 303 7.43 14.09 -0.89
N TYR A 304 6.87 13.77 0.26
CA TYR A 304 7.28 12.64 1.09
C TYR A 304 6.22 11.54 0.94
N SER A 305 6.59 10.39 0.40
CA SER A 305 5.64 9.36 -0.04
C SER A 305 6.08 8.00 0.47
N ASP A 306 5.93 7.85 1.78
CA ASP A 306 6.34 6.69 2.56
C ASP A 306 5.18 5.70 2.70
N GLU A 307 5.49 4.42 2.58
CA GLU A 307 4.52 3.31 2.58
C GLU A 307 3.35 3.55 1.59
N MET A 308 3.63 3.81 0.31
CA MET A 308 2.60 4.11 -0.72
C MET A 308 1.67 2.94 -1.09
N HIS A 309 1.58 1.92 -0.25
CA HIS A 309 0.68 0.81 -0.47
C HIS A 309 -0.77 1.18 -0.25
N ILE A 310 -1.61 0.54 -1.05
CA ILE A 310 -3.02 0.38 -0.73
C ILE A 310 -3.15 -1.00 -0.13
N GLN A 311 -4.27 -1.29 0.49
CA GLN A 311 -4.54 -2.67 0.76
C GLN A 311 -3.77 -3.32 1.97
N GLN A 312 -3.24 -2.57 2.94
CA GLN A 312 -2.41 -3.18 4.02
C GLN A 312 -2.25 -2.33 5.30
N ASP A 313 -1.86 -3.00 6.40
CA ASP A 313 -1.50 -2.45 7.72
C ASP A 313 -0.38 -3.27 8.40
N TRP A 314 0.09 -2.80 9.57
CA TRP A 314 1.10 -3.35 10.48
C TRP A 314 0.86 -4.78 10.99
N GLY A 315 -0.34 -5.33 10.81
CA GLY A 315 -0.71 -6.71 11.09
C GLY A 315 -0.35 -7.69 9.97
N TYR A 316 0.93 -7.82 9.59
CA TYR A 316 1.40 -8.69 8.50
C TYR A 316 0.83 -10.11 8.50
N PHE A 317 0.74 -10.71 9.69
CA PHE A 317 0.24 -12.07 9.92
C PHE A 317 -1.24 -12.11 10.34
N GLY A 318 -1.89 -10.96 10.48
CA GLY A 318 -3.27 -10.78 10.96
C GLY A 318 -4.34 -10.76 9.87
N HIS A 319 -3.94 -10.79 8.59
CA HIS A 319 -4.82 -10.71 7.42
C HIS A 319 -5.07 -12.05 6.73
N HIS A 320 -4.83 -13.12 7.46
CA HIS A 320 -4.85 -14.48 6.95
C HIS A 320 -6.07 -15.22 7.49
N ASP A 321 -6.69 -16.03 6.65
CA ASP A 321 -7.65 -17.03 7.09
C ASP A 321 -7.20 -18.40 6.59
N HIS A 322 -6.98 -19.30 7.56
CA HIS A 322 -6.29 -20.59 7.41
C HIS A 322 -4.87 -20.49 6.85
N GLY A 323 -4.12 -19.50 7.33
CA GLY A 323 -2.70 -19.32 6.98
C GLY A 323 -2.47 -18.70 5.61
N GLU A 324 -3.51 -18.20 4.96
CA GLU A 324 -3.44 -17.63 3.61
C GLU A 324 -4.01 -16.22 3.56
N PHE A 325 -3.31 -15.33 2.85
CA PHE A 325 -3.70 -13.93 2.72
C PHE A 325 -5.01 -13.78 1.93
N ALA A 326 -6.07 -13.38 2.63
CA ALA A 326 -7.45 -13.57 2.17
C ALA A 326 -8.20 -12.27 1.85
N MET A 327 -7.49 -11.17 1.60
CA MET A 327 -8.10 -9.86 1.34
C MET A 327 -7.79 -9.30 -0.05
N ARG A 328 -8.73 -8.59 -0.68
CA ARG A 328 -8.53 -7.88 -1.96
C ARG A 328 -9.21 -6.50 -1.97
N TYR A 329 -8.53 -5.48 -2.50
CA TYR A 329 -9.09 -4.18 -2.80
C TYR A 329 -9.95 -4.28 -4.07
N VAL A 330 -11.24 -4.10 -3.93
CA VAL A 330 -12.21 -4.28 -5.01
C VAL A 330 -13.28 -3.18 -4.88
N SER A 331 -12.85 -1.93 -5.03
CA SER A 331 -13.76 -0.78 -5.08
C SER A 331 -14.74 -0.87 -6.27
N PRO A 332 -15.89 -0.17 -6.22
CA PRO A 332 -16.77 -0.05 -7.38
C PRO A 332 -16.04 0.46 -8.63
N GLY A 333 -15.15 1.45 -8.48
CA GLY A 333 -14.29 1.95 -9.55
C GLY A 333 -13.36 0.86 -10.10
N LEU A 334 -12.69 0.08 -9.25
CA LEU A 334 -11.79 -0.99 -9.71
C LEU A 334 -12.58 -2.04 -10.50
N ALA A 335 -13.72 -2.48 -9.97
CA ALA A 335 -14.56 -3.48 -10.62
C ALA A 335 -15.11 -2.96 -11.97
N ALA A 336 -15.50 -1.69 -12.04
CA ALA A 336 -15.93 -1.05 -13.28
C ALA A 336 -14.81 -1.01 -14.32
N ARG A 337 -13.62 -0.53 -13.96
CA ARG A 337 -12.44 -0.47 -14.84
C ARG A 337 -11.99 -1.84 -15.30
N TYR A 338 -11.96 -2.82 -14.40
CA TYR A 338 -11.61 -4.19 -14.75
C TYR A 338 -12.63 -4.79 -15.73
N GLY A 339 -13.92 -4.54 -15.49
CA GLY A 339 -15.00 -4.98 -16.37
C GLY A 339 -14.90 -4.38 -17.76
N GLU A 340 -14.65 -3.08 -17.86
CA GLU A 340 -14.46 -2.37 -19.14
C GLU A 340 -13.27 -2.91 -19.95
N GLN A 341 -12.15 -3.22 -19.29
CA GLN A 341 -10.93 -3.67 -19.97
C GLN A 341 -10.95 -5.15 -20.34
N TYR A 342 -11.56 -6.00 -19.50
CA TYR A 342 -11.34 -7.45 -19.58
C TYR A 342 -12.61 -8.28 -19.72
N GLY A 343 -13.80 -7.70 -19.53
CA GLY A 343 -15.09 -8.37 -19.68
C GLY A 343 -16.13 -7.88 -18.68
N GLU A 344 -17.30 -7.47 -19.16
CA GLU A 344 -18.39 -6.90 -18.35
C GLU A 344 -18.84 -7.85 -17.22
N GLU A 345 -18.67 -9.16 -17.39
CA GLU A 345 -18.96 -10.18 -16.37
C GLU A 345 -18.16 -10.01 -15.07
N TYR A 346 -17.02 -9.29 -15.11
CA TYR A 346 -16.17 -9.04 -13.96
C TYR A 346 -16.62 -7.83 -13.12
N ARG A 347 -17.60 -7.05 -13.58
CA ARG A 347 -18.13 -5.90 -12.81
C ARG A 347 -18.73 -6.34 -11.47
N ASP A 348 -19.33 -7.52 -11.41
CA ASP A 348 -19.67 -8.19 -10.15
C ASP A 348 -18.50 -9.07 -9.68
N PHE A 349 -17.46 -8.42 -9.14
CA PHE A 349 -16.16 -9.05 -8.90
C PHE A 349 -16.16 -10.05 -7.73
N ALA A 350 -17.04 -9.89 -6.73
CA ALA A 350 -16.98 -10.63 -5.47
C ALA A 350 -17.01 -12.16 -5.64
N LYS A 351 -17.83 -12.68 -6.55
CA LYS A 351 -17.89 -14.12 -6.83
C LYS A 351 -16.59 -14.69 -7.40
N TRP A 352 -15.79 -13.85 -8.07
CA TRP A 352 -14.53 -14.24 -8.69
C TRP A 352 -13.40 -14.39 -7.68
N LEU A 353 -13.60 -13.97 -6.42
CA LEU A 353 -12.65 -14.20 -5.34
C LEU A 353 -12.42 -15.69 -5.03
N VAL A 354 -13.33 -16.58 -5.48
CA VAL A 354 -13.08 -18.03 -5.45
C VAL A 354 -11.77 -18.41 -6.14
N TYR A 355 -11.37 -17.70 -7.19
CA TYR A 355 -10.13 -17.97 -7.94
C TYR A 355 -8.87 -17.42 -7.26
N PHE A 356 -9.04 -16.65 -6.19
CA PHE A 356 -7.96 -16.21 -5.30
C PHE A 356 -7.86 -17.06 -4.02
N ALA A 357 -8.81 -17.98 -3.78
CA ALA A 357 -8.71 -18.93 -2.69
C ALA A 357 -7.57 -19.94 -2.95
N TYR A 358 -6.78 -20.17 -1.90
CA TYR A 358 -5.67 -21.12 -1.90
C TYR A 358 -5.67 -21.85 -0.57
N GLY A 359 -5.48 -23.19 -0.56
CA GLY A 359 -5.30 -23.95 0.68
C GLY A 359 -6.48 -23.95 1.66
N GLN A 360 -7.68 -23.51 1.24
CA GLN A 360 -8.84 -23.34 2.11
C GLN A 360 -9.75 -24.59 2.19
N ASP A 361 -9.20 -25.79 2.02
CA ASP A 361 -9.92 -27.07 1.97
C ASP A 361 -9.78 -27.91 3.26
N ASP A 362 -9.62 -27.26 4.41
CA ASP A 362 -9.41 -27.87 5.75
C ASP A 362 -10.53 -28.82 6.20
N PHE A 363 -11.68 -28.75 5.55
CA PHE A 363 -12.82 -29.64 5.74
C PHE A 363 -12.73 -30.97 4.96
N ALA A 364 -11.69 -31.16 4.13
CA ALA A 364 -11.50 -32.43 3.44
C ALA A 364 -11.29 -33.57 4.45
N HIS A 365 -11.86 -34.73 4.16
CA HIS A 365 -11.80 -35.91 5.03
C HIS A 365 -10.53 -36.76 4.80
N ASP A 366 -9.55 -36.23 4.07
CA ASP A 366 -8.30 -36.90 3.72
C ASP A 366 -7.12 -35.93 3.86
N LEU A 367 -5.93 -36.38 3.43
CA LEU A 367 -4.70 -35.60 3.54
C LEU A 367 -4.67 -34.37 2.63
N SER A 368 -5.62 -34.21 1.70
CA SER A 368 -5.72 -33.00 0.86
C SER A 368 -6.16 -31.77 1.65
N ALA A 369 -6.64 -31.94 2.89
CA ALA A 369 -7.01 -30.85 3.79
C ALA A 369 -5.86 -29.86 4.09
N LYS A 370 -4.61 -30.28 3.86
CA LYS A 370 -3.39 -29.47 4.05
C LYS A 370 -2.70 -29.10 2.74
N GLN A 371 -3.30 -29.44 1.59
CA GLN A 371 -2.71 -29.16 0.28
C GLN A 371 -3.04 -27.74 -0.18
N GLY A 372 -2.12 -27.13 -0.92
CA GLY A 372 -2.32 -25.86 -1.62
C GLY A 372 -3.24 -25.98 -2.83
N VAL A 373 -4.52 -26.27 -2.58
CA VAL A 373 -5.55 -26.38 -3.62
C VAL A 373 -5.81 -25.01 -4.23
N MET A 374 -5.93 -24.95 -5.57
CA MET A 374 -6.24 -23.73 -6.33
C MET A 374 -7.46 -23.93 -7.22
N HIS A 375 -8.25 -22.88 -7.41
CA HIS A 375 -9.43 -22.91 -8.26
C HIS A 375 -9.14 -22.36 -9.67
N VAL A 376 -9.68 -23.02 -10.70
CA VAL A 376 -9.50 -22.66 -12.11
C VAL A 376 -10.83 -22.66 -12.86
N PHE A 377 -10.92 -21.91 -13.97
CA PHE A 377 -12.15 -21.80 -14.77
C PHE A 377 -12.56 -23.13 -15.42
N GLY A 378 -11.59 -23.99 -15.72
CA GLY A 378 -11.78 -25.25 -16.45
C GLY A 378 -10.52 -26.11 -16.44
N ALA A 379 -10.66 -27.38 -16.78
CA ALA A 379 -9.57 -28.36 -16.70
C ALA A 379 -8.57 -28.28 -17.87
N SER A 380 -8.90 -27.55 -18.94
CA SER A 380 -8.00 -27.44 -20.09
C SER A 380 -6.80 -26.51 -19.78
N PRO A 381 -5.63 -26.74 -20.41
CA PRO A 381 -4.49 -25.82 -20.28
C PRO A 381 -4.81 -24.37 -20.67
N GLN A 382 -5.81 -24.16 -21.53
CA GLN A 382 -6.28 -22.83 -21.93
C GLN A 382 -7.04 -22.16 -20.79
N GLU A 383 -7.97 -22.87 -20.14
CA GLU A 383 -8.75 -22.32 -19.03
C GLU A 383 -7.89 -22.06 -17.79
N ILE A 384 -6.94 -22.94 -17.48
CA ILE A 384 -5.96 -22.70 -16.40
C ILE A 384 -5.16 -21.42 -16.68
N ARG A 385 -4.69 -21.24 -17.91
CA ARG A 385 -3.99 -20.01 -18.33
C ARG A 385 -4.89 -18.77 -18.25
N ARG A 386 -6.16 -18.90 -18.62
CA ARG A 386 -7.14 -17.80 -18.49
C ARG A 386 -7.35 -17.39 -17.03
N THR A 387 -7.40 -18.33 -16.09
CA THR A 387 -7.47 -18.01 -14.65
C THR A 387 -6.19 -17.32 -14.16
N ALA A 388 -5.01 -17.79 -14.57
CA ALA A 388 -3.76 -17.11 -14.23
C ALA A 388 -3.71 -15.67 -14.78
N LEU A 389 -4.16 -15.48 -16.03
CA LEU A 389 -4.23 -14.16 -16.66
C LEU A 389 -5.24 -13.24 -15.96
N PHE A 390 -6.40 -13.76 -15.54
CA PHE A 390 -7.39 -13.02 -14.74
C PHE A 390 -6.75 -12.45 -13.46
N ARG A 391 -6.05 -13.29 -12.68
CA ARG A 391 -5.35 -12.85 -11.46
C ARG A 391 -4.23 -11.86 -11.75
N SER A 392 -3.40 -12.13 -12.75
CA SER A 392 -2.28 -11.25 -13.13
C SER A 392 -2.78 -9.87 -13.57
N ARG A 393 -3.89 -9.80 -14.32
CA ARG A 393 -4.53 -8.53 -14.72
C ARG A 393 -5.06 -7.75 -13.53
N TYR A 394 -5.55 -8.43 -12.48
CA TYR A 394 -5.99 -7.74 -11.26
C TYR A 394 -4.83 -7.03 -10.59
N TYR A 395 -3.73 -7.74 -10.32
CA TYR A 395 -2.57 -7.14 -9.66
C TYR A 395 -1.92 -6.03 -10.50
N ARG A 396 -1.85 -6.22 -11.82
CA ARG A 396 -1.35 -5.17 -12.73
C ARG A 396 -2.25 -3.94 -12.73
N LEU A 397 -3.57 -4.11 -12.89
CA LEU A 397 -4.50 -2.98 -12.87
C LEU A 397 -4.42 -2.24 -11.54
N LEU A 398 -4.38 -2.98 -10.44
CA LEU A 398 -4.30 -2.44 -9.09
C LEU A 398 -3.07 -1.51 -8.94
N GLN A 399 -1.89 -2.04 -9.28
CA GLN A 399 -0.64 -1.30 -9.15
C GLN A 399 -0.50 -0.17 -10.17
N ASP A 400 -0.63 -0.48 -11.46
CA ASP A 400 -0.37 0.51 -12.51
C ASP A 400 -1.38 1.66 -12.44
N GLY A 401 -2.63 1.36 -12.08
CA GLY A 401 -3.68 2.36 -11.95
C GLY A 401 -3.45 3.32 -10.77
N VAL A 402 -2.97 2.82 -9.63
CA VAL A 402 -2.59 3.66 -8.49
C VAL A 402 -1.38 4.52 -8.88
N VAL A 403 -0.33 3.93 -9.46
CA VAL A 403 0.84 4.71 -9.91
C VAL A 403 0.46 5.78 -10.92
N ASP A 404 -0.35 5.46 -11.94
CA ASP A 404 -0.80 6.44 -12.93
C ASP A 404 -1.56 7.61 -12.31
N LEU A 405 -2.45 7.32 -11.36
CA LEU A 405 -3.20 8.34 -10.63
C LEU A 405 -2.26 9.32 -9.93
N PHE A 406 -1.28 8.80 -9.18
CA PHE A 406 -0.35 9.61 -8.40
C PHE A 406 0.68 10.34 -9.27
N VAL A 407 1.14 9.73 -10.37
CA VAL A 407 1.98 10.42 -11.37
C VAL A 407 1.21 11.60 -12.00
N ALA A 408 -0.06 11.40 -12.36
CA ALA A 408 -0.89 12.47 -12.93
C ALA A 408 -1.17 13.58 -11.91
N ALA A 409 -1.36 13.25 -10.64
CA ALA A 409 -1.48 14.22 -9.55
C ALA A 409 -0.16 14.98 -9.32
N LYS A 410 0.98 14.29 -9.27
CA LYS A 410 2.31 14.91 -9.15
C LYS A 410 2.57 15.92 -10.26
N ARG A 411 2.26 15.58 -11.51
CA ARG A 411 2.38 16.53 -12.66
C ARG A 411 1.54 17.80 -12.47
N ARG A 412 0.38 17.71 -11.81
CA ARG A 412 -0.41 18.91 -11.45
C ARG A 412 0.32 19.74 -10.38
N ALA A 413 0.86 19.11 -9.35
CA ALA A 413 1.63 19.80 -8.31
C ALA A 413 2.85 20.51 -8.91
N GLU A 414 3.59 19.83 -9.77
CA GLU A 414 4.72 20.38 -10.52
C GLU A 414 4.32 21.61 -11.37
N ALA A 415 3.20 21.53 -12.09
CA ALA A 415 2.66 22.67 -12.85
C ALA A 415 2.27 23.85 -11.95
N ARG A 416 1.69 23.58 -10.77
CA ARG A 416 1.31 24.60 -9.78
C ARG A 416 2.52 25.26 -9.13
N MET A 417 3.59 24.52 -8.89
CA MET A 417 4.83 25.03 -8.31
C MET A 417 5.76 25.69 -9.35
N GLY A 418 5.56 25.38 -10.64
CA GLY A 418 6.40 25.88 -11.73
C GLY A 418 7.75 25.18 -11.85
N HIS A 419 7.93 24.04 -11.17
CA HIS A 419 9.14 23.23 -11.23
C HIS A 419 8.86 21.77 -10.88
N ARG A 420 9.79 20.88 -11.25
CA ARG A 420 9.71 19.45 -10.90
C ARG A 420 9.77 19.26 -9.38
N LEU A 421 9.07 18.24 -8.90
CA LEU A 421 9.03 17.86 -7.49
C LEU A 421 9.68 16.49 -7.34
N GLU A 422 10.69 16.41 -6.48
CA GLU A 422 11.16 15.12 -6.00
C GLU A 422 10.03 14.48 -5.17
N SER A 423 9.80 13.18 -5.33
CA SER A 423 8.93 12.42 -4.43
C SER A 423 9.75 11.33 -3.77
N ARG A 424 10.05 11.50 -2.49
CA ARG A 424 10.94 10.61 -1.74
C ARG A 424 10.15 9.56 -0.97
N ALA A 425 10.91 8.76 -0.23
CA ALA A 425 10.60 7.51 0.45
C ALA A 425 10.41 6.34 -0.52
N HIS A 426 9.50 5.43 -0.22
CA HIS A 426 9.42 4.12 -0.82
C HIS A 426 7.96 3.65 -0.91
N ALA A 427 7.70 2.81 -1.90
CA ALA A 427 6.39 2.18 -2.05
C ALA A 427 6.25 0.99 -1.10
N THR A 428 7.34 0.26 -0.89
CA THR A 428 7.35 -0.90 -0.03
C THR A 428 7.59 -0.49 1.40
N TRP A 429 6.77 -1.05 2.27
CA TRP A 429 6.82 -0.82 3.72
C TRP A 429 7.68 -1.88 4.44
N ALA A 430 8.03 -2.96 3.75
CA ALA A 430 8.10 -4.23 4.42
C ALA A 430 9.36 -4.98 4.00
N GLU A 431 10.27 -5.10 4.96
CA GLU A 431 11.60 -5.69 4.89
C GLU A 431 11.55 -7.20 4.57
N SER A 432 11.22 -7.63 3.35
CA SER A 432 11.47 -9.03 2.99
C SER A 432 12.97 -9.16 2.71
N PRO A 433 13.71 -10.05 3.38
CA PRO A 433 13.26 -11.21 4.17
C PRO A 433 13.06 -11.01 5.69
N THR A 434 13.46 -9.89 6.31
CA THR A 434 13.35 -9.65 7.76
C THR A 434 11.98 -9.90 8.40
N ILE A 435 10.89 -9.64 7.69
CA ILE A 435 9.51 -9.87 8.20
C ILE A 435 8.85 -11.12 7.60
N ASP A 436 9.62 -11.93 6.86
CA ASP A 436 9.18 -13.25 6.45
C ASP A 436 9.15 -14.21 7.67
N LYS A 437 8.46 -15.34 7.54
CA LYS A 437 8.24 -16.30 8.62
C LYS A 437 9.02 -17.59 8.39
N TRP A 438 9.78 -18.02 9.41
CA TRP A 438 10.34 -19.35 9.55
C TRP A 438 9.76 -20.03 10.80
N ASP A 439 9.72 -21.37 10.77
CA ASP A 439 9.45 -22.21 11.93
C ASP A 439 10.78 -22.62 12.59
N VAL A 440 11.09 -22.01 13.73
CA VAL A 440 12.37 -22.18 14.44
C VAL A 440 12.14 -22.52 15.92
N PRO A 441 11.66 -23.73 16.24
CA PRO A 441 11.30 -24.07 17.61
C PRO A 441 12.48 -23.95 18.58
N GLY A 442 12.34 -23.12 19.61
CA GLY A 442 13.35 -22.96 20.67
C GLY A 442 14.55 -22.09 20.29
N GLU A 443 14.54 -21.45 19.13
CA GLU A 443 15.59 -20.55 18.66
C GLU A 443 15.03 -19.17 18.33
N SER A 444 15.91 -18.17 18.23
CA SER A 444 15.52 -16.85 17.78
C SER A 444 15.32 -16.86 16.27
N ASP A 445 14.14 -16.45 15.80
CA ASP A 445 13.80 -16.30 14.37
C ASP A 445 14.79 -15.42 13.63
N HIS A 446 15.26 -14.37 14.29
CA HIS A 446 16.31 -13.48 13.81
C HIS A 446 17.59 -14.21 13.37
N ALA A 447 17.96 -15.33 13.99
CA ALA A 447 19.14 -16.09 13.56
C ALA A 447 18.95 -16.84 12.23
N HIS A 448 17.70 -17.01 11.77
CA HIS A 448 17.35 -17.83 10.61
C HIS A 448 16.91 -17.03 9.38
N LYS A 449 16.74 -15.71 9.52
CA LYS A 449 16.30 -14.80 8.44
C LYS A 449 17.38 -14.51 7.37
N TYR A 450 18.34 -15.43 7.16
CA TYR A 450 19.44 -15.32 6.18
C TYR A 450 19.28 -16.15 4.93
N GLU A 451 18.61 -17.27 5.08
CA GLU A 451 18.57 -18.27 4.04
C GLU A 451 17.16 -18.85 3.98
N TYR A 452 16.63 -18.91 2.76
CA TYR A 452 15.41 -19.67 2.49
C TYR A 452 15.71 -21.16 2.59
N THR A 453 15.63 -21.66 3.82
CA THR A 453 15.80 -23.05 4.23
C THR A 453 14.46 -23.75 4.33
N SER A 454 14.46 -25.08 4.54
CA SER A 454 13.24 -25.89 4.48
C SER A 454 12.20 -25.60 5.57
N ASN A 455 12.55 -24.80 6.59
CA ASN A 455 11.65 -24.33 7.64
C ASN A 455 11.04 -22.94 7.34
N PHE A 456 11.29 -22.36 6.17
CA PHE A 456 10.56 -21.19 5.69
C PHE A 456 9.06 -21.51 5.55
N VAL A 457 8.22 -20.59 6.04
CA VAL A 457 6.75 -20.75 6.11
C VAL A 457 6.04 -19.79 5.16
N TRP A 458 6.44 -18.52 5.13
CA TRP A 458 5.71 -17.49 4.40
C TRP A 458 6.56 -16.25 4.12
N SER A 459 6.35 -15.60 2.97
CA SER A 459 7.02 -14.35 2.61
C SER A 459 6.04 -13.19 2.55
N ASN A 460 6.45 -12.06 3.12
CA ASN A 460 5.69 -10.83 3.04
C ASN A 460 5.61 -10.26 1.62
N THR A 461 6.48 -10.68 0.70
CA THR A 461 6.39 -10.30 -0.71
C THR A 461 5.02 -10.63 -1.31
N VAL A 462 4.35 -11.69 -0.84
CA VAL A 462 2.98 -12.05 -1.27
C VAL A 462 1.98 -10.95 -0.88
N HIS A 463 2.12 -10.41 0.33
CA HIS A 463 1.29 -9.33 0.82
C HIS A 463 1.56 -8.02 0.06
N GLN A 464 2.83 -7.67 -0.15
CA GLN A 464 3.23 -6.47 -0.90
C GLN A 464 2.72 -6.49 -2.36
N ALA A 465 2.69 -7.67 -2.98
CA ALA A 465 2.10 -7.82 -4.31
C ALA A 465 0.59 -7.57 -4.31
N ALA A 466 -0.11 -7.97 -3.26
CA ALA A 466 -1.53 -7.66 -3.10
C ALA A 466 -1.80 -6.21 -2.70
N ALA A 467 -0.80 -5.53 -2.14
CA ALA A 467 -0.86 -4.15 -1.68
C ALA A 467 -0.40 -3.11 -2.72
N ALA A 468 -0.27 -3.53 -3.99
CA ALA A 468 0.12 -2.68 -5.11
C ALA A 468 1.56 -2.13 -5.03
N CYS A 469 2.48 -2.79 -4.30
CA CYS A 469 3.81 -2.24 -4.04
C CYS A 469 5.00 -3.06 -4.52
N HIS A 470 4.78 -4.24 -5.09
CA HIS A 470 5.90 -5.12 -5.47
C HIS A 470 6.71 -4.67 -6.69
N ASP A 471 6.16 -3.85 -7.60
CA ASP A 471 6.90 -3.40 -8.79
C ASP A 471 7.59 -2.05 -8.54
N TYR A 472 8.81 -2.16 -8.02
CA TYR A 472 9.69 -1.03 -7.77
C TYR A 472 9.98 -0.19 -9.03
N PHE A 473 10.05 -0.83 -10.20
CA PHE A 473 10.33 -0.11 -11.46
C PHE A 473 9.17 0.80 -11.81
N ARG A 474 7.95 0.29 -11.71
CA ARG A 474 6.75 1.08 -11.96
C ARG A 474 6.63 2.23 -10.97
N TRP A 475 6.90 2.00 -9.69
CA TRP A 475 6.89 3.05 -8.69
C TRP A 475 7.97 4.13 -8.91
N GLY A 476 9.05 3.84 -9.63
CA GLY A 476 10.06 4.82 -10.06
C GLY A 476 9.51 5.94 -10.96
N ASP A 477 8.35 5.76 -11.59
CA ASP A 477 7.68 6.82 -12.36
C ASP A 477 7.14 7.94 -11.44
N PHE A 478 6.84 7.61 -10.18
CA PHE A 478 6.37 8.54 -9.17
C PHE A 478 7.50 8.92 -8.19
N LEU A 479 8.12 7.90 -7.58
CA LEU A 479 9.17 8.03 -6.56
C LEU A 479 10.52 8.36 -7.19
N THR A 480 11.02 9.54 -6.86
CA THR A 480 12.37 9.99 -7.21
C THR A 480 13.39 9.31 -6.32
N GLY A 481 14.33 8.60 -6.95
CA GLY A 481 15.36 7.84 -6.26
C GLY A 481 14.97 6.40 -5.96
N GLY A 482 13.68 6.03 -5.98
CA GLY A 482 13.26 4.64 -5.76
C GLY A 482 13.82 4.05 -4.46
N GLY A 483 13.51 4.71 -3.33
CA GLY A 483 13.91 4.25 -2.00
C GLY A 483 13.39 2.83 -1.69
N ASN A 484 14.01 2.15 -0.73
CA ASN A 484 13.51 0.87 -0.23
C ASN A 484 13.95 0.59 1.22
N ASP A 485 13.26 -0.33 1.90
CA ASP A 485 13.49 -0.62 3.33
C ASP A 485 14.13 -1.97 3.58
N HIS A 486 14.65 -2.66 2.56
CA HIS A 486 15.17 -4.03 2.74
C HIS A 486 16.09 -4.23 3.97
N PRO A 487 17.01 -3.30 4.32
CA PRO A 487 17.93 -3.49 5.43
C PRO A 487 17.42 -2.91 6.76
N GLU A 488 16.17 -2.42 6.85
CA GLU A 488 15.61 -2.00 8.13
C GLU A 488 15.53 -3.18 9.14
N GLY A 489 15.20 -2.88 10.39
CA GLY A 489 15.20 -3.88 11.46
C GLY A 489 16.60 -4.28 11.98
N GLY A 490 17.67 -3.64 11.52
CA GLY A 490 19.02 -3.80 12.08
C GLY A 490 19.94 -4.80 11.37
N TRP A 491 19.60 -5.29 10.17
CA TRP A 491 20.23 -6.46 9.52
C TRP A 491 21.34 -6.14 8.51
N LEU A 492 22.07 -5.04 8.69
CA LEU A 492 23.06 -4.58 7.72
C LEU A 492 24.17 -5.59 7.42
N ASP A 493 24.62 -6.35 8.43
CA ASP A 493 25.67 -7.36 8.28
C ASP A 493 25.27 -8.51 7.35
N ARG A 494 24.00 -8.52 6.89
CA ARG A 494 23.37 -9.65 6.22
C ARG A 494 22.57 -9.21 4.98
N ASP A 495 22.47 -7.90 4.75
CA ASP A 495 21.84 -7.30 3.57
C ASP A 495 22.76 -6.27 2.87
N TYR A 496 24.02 -6.67 2.60
CA TYR A 496 24.90 -5.95 1.67
C TYR A 496 24.25 -5.79 0.27
N TYR A 497 23.28 -6.66 -0.05
CA TYR A 497 22.49 -6.57 -1.26
C TYR A 497 21.54 -5.37 -1.24
N ALA A 498 21.05 -4.87 -0.11
CA ALA A 498 20.18 -3.69 -0.10
C ALA A 498 20.81 -2.46 -0.77
N LEU A 499 22.09 -2.18 -0.49
CA LEU A 499 22.82 -1.10 -1.17
C LEU A 499 23.05 -1.44 -2.65
N ALA A 500 23.39 -2.69 -2.98
CA ALA A 500 23.55 -3.12 -4.38
C ALA A 500 22.23 -3.09 -5.17
N LEU A 501 21.11 -3.41 -4.52
CA LEU A 501 19.75 -3.37 -5.03
C LEU A 501 19.34 -1.93 -5.26
N ALA A 502 19.58 -1.04 -4.29
CA ALA A 502 19.41 0.40 -4.48
C ALA A 502 20.26 0.88 -5.68
N CYS A 503 21.54 0.56 -5.76
CA CYS A 503 22.35 0.92 -6.93
C CYS A 503 21.75 0.40 -8.25
N SER A 504 21.17 -0.82 -8.24
CA SER A 504 20.57 -1.45 -9.41
C SER A 504 19.23 -0.83 -9.81
N THR A 505 18.42 -0.34 -8.86
CA THR A 505 17.19 0.42 -9.17
C THR A 505 17.52 1.84 -9.60
N GLY A 506 18.56 2.44 -8.98
CA GLY A 506 19.04 3.78 -9.27
C GLY A 506 19.36 4.01 -10.74
N ILE A 507 19.97 3.04 -11.44
CA ILE A 507 20.32 3.17 -12.87
C ILE A 507 19.10 3.38 -13.80
N LEU A 508 17.89 3.04 -13.34
CA LEU A 508 16.66 3.14 -14.11
C LEU A 508 15.86 4.42 -13.78
N ASN A 509 16.24 5.13 -12.73
CA ASN A 509 15.53 6.33 -12.27
C ASN A 509 15.88 7.56 -13.11
N GLU A 510 14.94 8.49 -13.22
CA GLU A 510 15.18 9.79 -13.87
C GLU A 510 16.31 10.58 -13.20
N VAL A 511 16.42 10.47 -11.87
CA VAL A 511 17.61 10.83 -11.12
C VAL A 511 18.35 9.52 -10.83
N PRO A 512 19.56 9.27 -11.39
CA PRO A 512 20.26 7.99 -11.33
C PRO A 512 20.88 7.72 -9.95
N LEU A 513 20.06 7.86 -8.92
CA LEU A 513 20.35 7.63 -7.52
C LEU A 513 19.26 6.72 -6.98
N SER A 514 19.62 5.98 -5.94
CA SER A 514 18.68 5.32 -5.06
C SER A 514 19.30 5.18 -3.70
N TYR A 515 18.46 4.95 -2.71
CA TYR A 515 18.86 4.79 -1.34
C TYR A 515 18.04 3.68 -0.71
N CYS A 516 18.60 3.04 0.30
CA CYS A 516 17.82 2.23 1.21
C CYS A 516 17.66 2.96 2.55
N ALA A 517 16.46 2.98 3.12
CA ALA A 517 16.27 3.39 4.49
C ALA A 517 16.95 2.37 5.42
N HIS A 518 17.30 2.80 6.63
CA HIS A 518 17.81 1.91 7.65
C HIS A 518 17.37 2.43 9.01
N TRP A 519 16.73 1.57 9.79
CA TRP A 519 16.35 1.82 11.16
C TRP A 519 16.75 0.64 12.05
N GLY A 520 16.89 0.88 13.36
CA GLY A 520 17.15 -0.16 14.36
C GLY A 520 18.61 -0.62 14.48
N MET A 521 19.53 -0.01 13.72
CA MET A 521 20.96 -0.33 13.79
C MET A 521 21.68 0.41 14.94
N PRO A 522 22.71 -0.20 15.55
CA PRO A 522 23.64 0.54 16.40
C PRO A 522 24.27 1.70 15.63
N GLY A 523 24.48 2.84 16.30
CA GLY A 523 24.92 4.09 15.66
C GLY A 523 26.25 3.95 14.90
N GLU A 524 27.21 3.19 15.42
CA GLU A 524 28.49 2.93 14.77
C GLU A 524 28.34 2.14 13.46
N ILE A 525 27.35 1.23 13.39
CA ILE A 525 27.04 0.45 12.19
C ILE A 525 26.34 1.34 11.15
N GLY A 526 25.35 2.12 11.58
CA GLY A 526 24.69 3.12 10.72
C GLY A 526 25.69 4.13 10.14
N HIS A 527 26.66 4.60 10.93
CA HIS A 527 27.70 5.49 10.45
C HIS A 527 28.56 4.86 9.35
N ARG A 528 29.03 3.62 9.55
CA ARG A 528 29.84 2.89 8.55
C ARG A 528 29.06 2.62 7.27
N ARG A 529 27.79 2.25 7.40
CA ARG A 529 26.86 2.12 6.27
C ARG A 529 26.78 3.41 5.48
N GLN A 530 26.60 4.53 6.18
CA GLN A 530 26.46 5.83 5.53
C GLN A 530 27.73 6.21 4.77
N MET A 531 28.92 5.89 5.30
CA MET A 531 30.18 6.07 4.58
C MET A 531 30.23 5.29 3.26
N LEU A 532 29.61 4.11 3.18
CA LEU A 532 29.53 3.33 1.94
C LEU A 532 28.49 3.88 0.97
N ALA A 533 27.35 4.37 1.49
CA ALA A 533 26.28 4.91 0.65
C ALA A 533 26.65 6.23 -0.05
N VAL A 534 27.63 6.97 0.49
CA VAL A 534 28.10 8.25 -0.06
C VAL A 534 29.43 8.15 -0.82
N ALA A 535 30.05 6.96 -0.85
CA ALA A 535 31.30 6.70 -1.56
C ALA A 535 31.03 6.29 -3.01
#